data_AF-A0A1E8FRS7-F1
#
_entry.id   AF-A0A1E8FRS7-F1
#
_cell.length_a   1.000
_cell.length_b   1.000
_cell.length_c   1.000
_cell.angle_alpha   90.00
_cell.angle_beta   90.00
_cell.angle_gamma   90.00
#
_symmetry.space_group_name_H-M   'P 1'
#
loop_
_entity.id
_entity.type
_entity.pdbx_description
1 polymer ?
#
loop_
_entity_poly.entity_id
_entity_poly.type
_entity_poly.pdbx_seq_one_letter_code
_entity_poly.pdbx_strand_id
1 'polypeptide(L)'
;MTVLGAAAPASAAPPDNDTYAGRIAIPSFPATLTQDTSEATTDAIDAELNGTCGAPAMDASVWYEFTATENATLVADVSKSGYGAGVFIASGSPGSFVVQACAPRAASWSAVAGQTYAIAVIDDQSDGGGNGGAMQLTIDEVPPPPALDVTVNPTGQFSRTGSAIISGQVSCTGAADFAFLNAELTQQVGRFKITGAGGAGLTCDGVTRPWSMEIVGSNGVFKGGEAASVTFAVACGMFACGVDFEERVILLSGRK
;
A
#
# COMPACT_ATOMS: atom_id res chain seq x y z
N MET A 1 26.07 28.65 -56.88
CA MET A 1 24.87 28.86 -56.04
C MET A 1 24.62 27.54 -55.33
N THR A 2 24.92 27.49 -54.03
CA THR A 2 25.00 26.27 -53.22
C THR A 2 23.61 25.75 -52.90
N VAL A 3 23.34 24.47 -53.17
CA VAL A 3 22.09 23.81 -52.80
C VAL A 3 22.17 23.45 -51.32
N LEU A 4 21.30 24.04 -50.49
CA LEU A 4 21.08 23.57 -49.11
C LEU A 4 20.23 22.30 -49.16
N GLY A 5 20.81 21.17 -48.73
CA GLY A 5 20.04 19.96 -48.44
C GLY A 5 19.28 20.15 -47.12
N ALA A 6 17.96 19.95 -47.15
CA ALA A 6 17.17 19.86 -45.93
C ALA A 6 17.56 18.58 -45.18
N ALA A 7 17.98 18.70 -43.92
CA ALA A 7 18.11 17.55 -43.04
C ALA A 7 16.69 17.05 -42.72
N ALA A 8 16.45 15.76 -42.95
CA ALA A 8 15.23 15.11 -42.49
C ALA A 8 15.19 15.14 -40.95
N PRO A 9 14.00 15.24 -40.32
CA PRO A 9 13.89 15.09 -38.87
C PRO A 9 14.45 13.71 -38.48
N ALA A 10 15.39 13.69 -37.53
CA ALA A 10 15.83 12.45 -36.91
C ALA A 10 14.73 12.03 -35.94
N SER A 11 13.95 11.01 -36.31
CA SER A 11 13.10 10.30 -35.35
C SER A 11 14.03 9.63 -34.34
N ALA A 12 13.84 9.87 -33.06
CA ALA A 12 14.53 9.11 -32.04
C ALA A 12 14.05 7.65 -32.12
N ALA A 13 14.96 6.70 -31.91
CA ALA A 13 14.62 5.28 -31.94
C ALA A 13 14.00 4.87 -30.59
N PRO A 14 13.09 3.89 -30.56
CA PRO A 14 12.65 3.29 -29.32
C PRO A 14 13.83 2.78 -28.49
N PRO A 15 13.69 2.71 -27.16
CA PRO A 15 14.74 2.18 -26.29
C PRO A 15 15.05 0.71 -26.57
N ASP A 16 16.24 0.25 -26.19
CA ASP A 16 16.66 -1.15 -26.45
C ASP A 16 15.73 -2.20 -25.81
N ASN A 17 15.09 -1.85 -24.70
CA ASN A 17 14.15 -2.71 -23.97
C ASN A 17 12.67 -2.42 -24.26
N ASP A 18 12.38 -1.85 -25.43
CA ASP A 18 11.03 -1.59 -25.92
C ASP A 18 10.20 -2.85 -26.16
N THR A 19 10.86 -4.01 -26.25
CA THR A 19 10.20 -5.30 -26.46
C THR A 19 10.63 -6.30 -25.42
N TYR A 20 9.81 -7.34 -25.20
CA TYR A 20 10.16 -8.44 -24.30
C TYR A 20 11.56 -8.98 -24.60
N ALA A 21 11.93 -9.23 -25.85
CA ALA A 21 13.25 -9.81 -26.18
C ALA A 21 14.44 -8.90 -25.80
N GLY A 22 14.23 -7.59 -25.67
CA GLY A 22 15.24 -6.60 -25.31
C GLY A 22 15.35 -6.30 -23.81
N ARG A 23 14.68 -7.07 -22.94
CA ARG A 23 14.67 -6.88 -21.48
C ARG A 23 16.06 -6.58 -20.91
N ILE A 24 16.12 -5.53 -20.09
CA ILE A 24 17.33 -5.19 -19.34
C ILE A 24 17.34 -5.95 -18.01
N ALA A 25 18.45 -6.60 -17.70
CA ALA A 25 18.64 -7.30 -16.43
C ALA A 25 18.81 -6.33 -15.26
N ILE A 26 18.04 -6.55 -14.20
CA ILE A 26 18.19 -5.94 -12.88
C ILE A 26 18.99 -6.95 -12.03
N PRO A 27 20.25 -6.66 -11.67
CA PRO A 27 21.15 -7.65 -11.09
C PRO A 27 20.83 -7.99 -9.62
N SER A 28 20.24 -7.05 -8.88
CA SER A 28 19.92 -7.19 -7.45
C SER A 28 18.92 -6.11 -7.03
N PHE A 29 18.27 -6.29 -5.88
CA PHE A 29 17.57 -5.21 -5.15
C PHE A 29 18.38 -4.85 -3.88
N PRO A 30 18.24 -3.63 -3.33
CA PRO A 30 17.47 -2.50 -3.86
C PRO A 30 18.05 -1.96 -5.19
N ALA A 31 17.18 -1.54 -6.09
CA ALA A 31 17.53 -0.96 -7.38
C ALA A 31 16.73 0.30 -7.68
N THR A 32 17.35 1.24 -8.39
CA THR A 32 16.68 2.41 -8.96
C THR A 32 17.15 2.58 -10.39
N LEU A 33 16.21 2.58 -11.32
CA LEU A 33 16.45 2.75 -12.75
C LEU A 33 15.72 4.00 -13.22
N THR A 34 16.38 4.76 -14.08
CA THR A 34 15.78 5.93 -14.74
C THR A 34 16.04 5.84 -16.23
N GLN A 35 15.02 6.09 -17.04
CA GLN A 35 15.12 5.98 -18.49
C GLN A 35 14.12 6.92 -19.15
N ASP A 36 14.49 7.46 -20.31
CA ASP A 36 13.52 8.12 -21.18
C ASP A 36 12.79 7.07 -22.02
N THR A 37 11.47 7.06 -21.88
CA THR A 37 10.56 6.12 -22.54
C THR A 37 9.68 6.80 -23.59
N SER A 38 9.96 8.08 -23.92
CA SER A 38 9.15 8.93 -24.81
C SER A 38 8.88 8.34 -26.22
N GLU A 39 9.77 7.44 -26.66
CA GLU A 39 9.73 6.79 -27.97
C GLU A 39 9.41 5.28 -27.87
N ALA A 40 9.07 4.81 -26.68
CA ALA A 40 8.68 3.42 -26.48
C ALA A 40 7.37 3.11 -27.21
N THR A 41 7.13 1.85 -27.50
CA THR A 41 5.97 1.36 -28.24
C THR A 41 5.33 0.17 -27.50
N THR A 42 4.32 -0.44 -28.11
CA THR A 42 3.60 -1.57 -27.55
C THR A 42 3.41 -2.61 -28.65
N ASP A 43 3.43 -3.90 -28.30
CA ASP A 43 3.31 -5.00 -29.23
C ASP A 43 2.31 -6.09 -28.76
N ALA A 44 2.29 -7.23 -29.47
CA ALA A 44 1.36 -8.32 -29.16
C ALA A 44 1.66 -9.02 -27.82
N ILE A 45 2.90 -8.97 -27.33
CA ILE A 45 3.33 -9.53 -26.04
C ILE A 45 2.83 -8.64 -24.90
N ASP A 46 2.81 -7.32 -25.08
CA ASP A 46 2.17 -6.39 -24.14
C ASP A 46 0.68 -6.70 -23.99
N ALA A 47 -0.01 -6.88 -25.13
CA ALA A 47 -1.43 -7.25 -25.14
C ALA A 47 -1.69 -8.61 -24.50
N GLU A 48 -0.80 -9.60 -24.70
CA GLU A 48 -0.87 -10.89 -24.04
C GLU A 48 -0.77 -10.73 -22.51
N LEU A 49 0.24 -9.99 -22.03
CA LEU A 49 0.45 -9.73 -20.61
C LEU A 49 -0.77 -9.02 -19.99
N ASN A 50 -1.33 -8.04 -20.71
CA ASN A 50 -2.49 -7.29 -20.26
C ASN A 50 -3.76 -8.14 -20.14
N GLY A 51 -3.85 -9.25 -20.87
CA GLY A 51 -5.01 -10.13 -20.87
C GLY A 51 -5.43 -10.65 -19.49
N THR A 52 -4.50 -10.66 -18.52
CA THR A 52 -4.79 -11.06 -17.13
C THR A 52 -5.22 -9.89 -16.23
N CYS A 53 -4.62 -8.72 -16.40
CA CYS A 53 -4.83 -7.57 -15.51
C CYS A 53 -5.93 -6.63 -15.96
N GLY A 54 -6.13 -6.50 -17.28
CA GLY A 54 -7.12 -5.61 -17.86
C GLY A 54 -6.83 -4.13 -17.60
N ALA A 55 -5.57 -3.71 -17.68
CA ALA A 55 -5.22 -2.29 -17.67
C ALA A 55 -5.96 -1.59 -18.83
N PRO A 56 -6.58 -0.43 -18.56
CA PRO A 56 -7.42 0.26 -19.55
C PRO A 56 -6.61 0.77 -20.75
N ALA A 57 -5.31 1.01 -20.57
CA ALA A 57 -4.36 1.41 -21.61
C ALA A 57 -2.97 0.79 -21.35
N MET A 58 -2.23 0.57 -22.43
CA MET A 58 -0.82 0.16 -22.48
C MET A 58 -0.22 0.77 -23.75
N ASP A 59 -0.14 2.10 -23.80
CA ASP A 59 0.22 2.86 -25.00
C ASP A 59 1.69 2.64 -25.37
N ALA A 60 2.53 2.41 -24.36
CA ALA A 60 3.91 1.98 -24.51
C ALA A 60 4.37 1.13 -23.33
N SER A 61 5.44 0.35 -23.52
CA SER A 61 6.08 -0.37 -22.45
C SER A 61 7.60 -0.41 -22.58
N VAL A 62 8.26 -0.61 -21.45
CA VAL A 62 9.66 -1.03 -21.40
C VAL A 62 9.82 -2.19 -20.46
N TRP A 63 10.71 -3.10 -20.81
CA TRP A 63 10.81 -4.39 -20.14
C TRP A 63 12.13 -4.55 -19.38
N TYR A 64 12.04 -5.16 -18.21
CA TYR A 64 13.17 -5.57 -17.39
C TYR A 64 13.05 -7.04 -17.02
N GLU A 65 14.16 -7.64 -16.63
CA GLU A 65 14.16 -8.97 -16.02
C GLU A 65 14.91 -8.97 -14.69
N PHE A 66 14.37 -9.70 -13.72
CA PHE A 66 14.95 -9.82 -12.40
C PHE A 66 14.96 -11.29 -11.99
N THR A 67 16.14 -11.82 -11.63
CA THR A 67 16.25 -13.16 -11.07
C THR A 67 16.49 -13.06 -9.57
N ALA A 68 15.53 -13.53 -8.78
CA ALA A 68 15.62 -13.44 -7.33
C ALA A 68 16.70 -14.38 -6.80
N THR A 69 17.59 -13.88 -5.95
CA THR A 69 18.63 -14.68 -5.29
C THR A 69 18.18 -15.24 -3.94
N GLU A 70 17.11 -14.69 -3.38
CA GLU A 70 16.51 -15.07 -2.10
C GLU A 70 14.99 -14.93 -2.14
N ASN A 71 14.31 -15.51 -1.14
CA ASN A 71 12.87 -15.35 -0.98
C ASN A 71 12.59 -14.02 -0.29
N ALA A 72 11.81 -13.15 -0.92
CA ALA A 72 11.42 -11.84 -0.36
C ALA A 72 10.06 -11.41 -0.91
N THR A 73 9.37 -10.50 -0.22
CA THR A 73 8.25 -9.77 -0.80
C THR A 73 8.79 -8.45 -1.33
N LEU A 74 8.82 -8.30 -2.65
CA LEU A 74 9.36 -7.12 -3.31
C LEU A 74 8.25 -6.21 -3.81
N VAL A 75 8.58 -4.94 -4.01
CA VAL A 75 7.75 -3.94 -4.66
C VAL A 75 8.49 -3.36 -5.85
N ALA A 76 7.79 -3.23 -6.96
CA ALA A 76 8.19 -2.43 -8.10
C ALA A 76 7.36 -1.15 -8.09
N ASP A 77 8.00 -0.01 -7.94
CA ASP A 77 7.36 1.30 -7.79
C ASP A 77 7.85 2.27 -8.87
N VAL A 78 6.90 2.79 -9.65
CA VAL A 78 7.06 3.77 -10.72
C VAL A 78 6.34 5.09 -10.42
N SER A 79 5.91 5.29 -9.17
CA SER A 79 5.12 6.45 -8.71
C SER A 79 5.84 7.79 -8.81
N LYS A 80 7.16 7.79 -9.07
CA LYS A 80 8.02 8.95 -9.28
C LYS A 80 8.30 9.24 -10.76
N SER A 81 7.72 8.48 -11.69
CA SER A 81 7.78 8.76 -13.13
C SER A 81 7.10 10.09 -13.45
N GLY A 82 7.53 10.73 -14.54
CA GLY A 82 6.99 12.01 -15.01
C GLY A 82 5.64 11.92 -15.73
N TYR A 83 5.06 10.72 -15.81
CA TYR A 83 3.82 10.37 -16.52
C TYR A 83 3.04 9.32 -15.72
N GLY A 84 1.79 9.06 -16.11
CA GLY A 84 0.96 7.98 -15.56
C GLY A 84 1.54 6.62 -15.95
N ALA A 85 2.08 5.91 -14.95
CA ALA A 85 2.77 4.66 -15.18
C ALA A 85 2.19 3.52 -14.35
N GLY A 86 2.14 2.34 -14.95
CA GLY A 86 1.75 1.07 -14.31
C GLY A 86 2.88 0.05 -14.32
N VAL A 87 2.76 -0.97 -13.48
CA VAL A 87 3.73 -2.07 -13.44
C VAL A 87 3.03 -3.40 -13.60
N PHE A 88 3.67 -4.30 -14.35
CA PHE A 88 3.33 -5.71 -14.45
C PHE A 88 4.53 -6.55 -14.05
N ILE A 89 4.30 -7.58 -13.25
CA ILE A 89 5.30 -8.59 -12.89
C ILE A 89 4.76 -9.96 -13.29
N ALA A 90 5.52 -10.69 -14.11
CA ALA A 90 5.16 -12.04 -14.53
C ALA A 90 6.37 -12.97 -14.54
N SER A 91 6.14 -14.24 -14.24
CA SER A 91 7.10 -15.32 -14.52
C SER A 91 6.69 -16.06 -15.80
N GLY A 92 7.60 -16.88 -16.33
CA GLY A 92 7.39 -17.60 -17.58
C GLY A 92 7.81 -16.76 -18.80
N SER A 93 7.21 -17.05 -19.95
CA SER A 93 7.54 -16.44 -21.24
C SER A 93 6.30 -16.25 -22.11
N PRO A 94 6.37 -15.47 -23.19
CA PRO A 94 5.27 -15.29 -24.14
C PRO A 94 4.64 -16.61 -24.55
N GLY A 95 3.31 -16.62 -24.59
CA GLY A 95 2.44 -17.79 -24.73
C GLY A 95 2.14 -18.55 -23.43
N SER A 96 2.75 -18.18 -22.30
CA SER A 96 2.66 -18.93 -21.04
C SER A 96 2.94 -18.09 -19.79
N PHE A 97 2.68 -16.78 -19.84
CA PHE A 97 2.90 -15.91 -18.68
C PHE A 97 2.08 -16.37 -17.47
N VAL A 98 2.72 -16.28 -16.30
CA VAL A 98 2.04 -16.32 -15.00
C VAL A 98 2.21 -14.95 -14.38
N VAL A 99 1.18 -14.12 -14.50
CA VAL A 99 1.17 -12.78 -13.90
C VAL A 99 1.08 -12.93 -12.38
N GLN A 100 2.07 -12.37 -11.71
CA GLN A 100 2.20 -12.39 -10.25
C GLN A 100 1.49 -11.18 -9.65
N ALA A 101 1.67 -10.01 -10.25
CA ALA A 101 1.06 -8.78 -9.81
C ALA A 101 1.02 -7.74 -10.94
N CYS A 102 0.06 -6.83 -10.85
CA CYS A 102 -0.03 -5.66 -11.70
C CYS A 102 -0.88 -4.60 -11.01
N ALA A 103 -0.47 -3.34 -11.13
CA ALA A 103 -1.17 -2.22 -10.53
C ALA A 103 -0.67 -0.90 -11.13
N PRO A 104 -1.50 0.15 -11.11
CA PRO A 104 -1.01 1.51 -11.37
C PRO A 104 0.00 1.90 -10.29
N ARG A 105 1.03 2.65 -10.69
CA ARG A 105 2.09 3.22 -9.84
C ARG A 105 3.01 2.23 -9.13
N ALA A 106 2.52 1.20 -8.45
CA ALA A 106 3.38 0.20 -7.82
C ALA A 106 2.67 -1.15 -7.62
N ALA A 107 3.39 -2.24 -7.80
CA ALA A 107 2.90 -3.61 -7.60
C ALA A 107 3.89 -4.42 -6.75
N SER A 108 3.38 -5.18 -5.78
CA SER A 108 4.19 -6.07 -4.94
C SER A 108 3.98 -7.54 -5.29
N TRP A 109 5.03 -8.35 -5.16
CA TRP A 109 4.97 -9.79 -5.41
C TRP A 109 5.90 -10.55 -4.46
N SER A 110 5.61 -11.84 -4.28
CA SER A 110 6.51 -12.77 -3.59
C SER A 110 7.57 -13.29 -4.55
N ALA A 111 8.79 -12.77 -4.44
CA ALA A 111 9.95 -13.24 -5.15
C ALA A 111 10.47 -14.54 -4.53
N VAL A 112 10.72 -15.55 -5.37
CA VAL A 112 11.22 -16.87 -4.97
C VAL A 112 12.64 -17.05 -5.49
N ALA A 113 13.56 -17.45 -4.62
CA ALA A 113 14.96 -17.68 -4.96
C ALA A 113 15.10 -18.61 -6.17
N GLY A 114 15.88 -18.19 -7.17
CA GLY A 114 16.10 -18.88 -8.43
C GLY A 114 15.03 -18.66 -9.51
N GLN A 115 13.94 -17.96 -9.21
CA GLN A 115 12.91 -17.61 -10.20
C GLN A 115 13.25 -16.29 -10.90
N THR A 116 13.11 -16.28 -12.23
CA THR A 116 13.19 -15.07 -13.05
C THR A 116 11.80 -14.50 -13.29
N TYR A 117 11.70 -13.18 -13.18
CA TYR A 117 10.51 -12.38 -13.40
C TYR A 117 10.78 -11.38 -14.52
N ALA A 118 9.85 -11.26 -15.46
CA ALA A 118 9.74 -10.12 -16.36
C ALA A 118 8.94 -9.02 -15.66
N ILE A 119 9.46 -7.80 -15.72
CA ILE A 119 8.85 -6.60 -15.16
C ILE A 119 8.62 -5.63 -16.31
N ALA A 120 7.36 -5.35 -16.64
CA ALA A 120 7.02 -4.34 -17.64
C ALA A 120 6.56 -3.06 -16.93
N VAL A 121 7.15 -1.93 -17.32
CA VAL A 121 6.66 -0.60 -16.94
C VAL A 121 5.91 -0.05 -18.13
N ILE A 122 4.66 0.35 -17.91
CA ILE A 122 3.76 0.80 -18.97
C ILE A 122 3.46 2.29 -18.83
N ASP A 123 3.14 2.92 -19.94
CA ASP A 123 2.28 4.10 -19.95
C ASP A 123 0.82 3.65 -19.81
N ASP A 124 0.17 4.05 -18.72
CA ASP A 124 -1.22 3.71 -18.41
C ASP A 124 -2.22 4.82 -18.78
N GLN A 125 -1.75 5.88 -19.44
CA GLN A 125 -2.58 6.96 -19.94
C GLN A 125 -3.24 6.56 -21.27
N SER A 126 -4.35 7.23 -21.60
CA SER A 126 -5.10 7.05 -22.85
C SER A 126 -5.31 8.38 -23.58
N ASP A 127 -4.51 9.39 -23.24
CA ASP A 127 -4.65 10.76 -23.73
C ASP A 127 -4.07 10.95 -25.15
N GLY A 128 -3.39 9.92 -25.69
CA GLY A 128 -2.73 9.96 -26.99
C GLY A 128 -1.60 11.00 -27.05
N GLY A 129 -1.14 11.46 -25.89
CA GLY A 129 -0.18 12.55 -25.71
C GLY A 129 1.25 12.04 -25.56
N GLY A 130 1.80 11.42 -26.60
CA GLY A 130 3.15 10.82 -26.55
C GLY A 130 3.18 9.51 -25.76
N ASN A 131 4.25 8.75 -25.95
CA ASN A 131 4.40 7.43 -25.34
C ASN A 131 5.32 7.55 -24.13
N GLY A 132 4.82 7.47 -22.90
CA GLY A 132 5.64 7.49 -21.70
C GLY A 132 6.31 8.83 -21.41
N GLY A 133 7.61 8.80 -21.06
CA GLY A 133 8.39 9.97 -20.66
C GLY A 133 9.56 9.61 -19.75
N ALA A 134 9.94 10.52 -18.85
CA ALA A 134 10.98 10.25 -17.86
C ALA A 134 10.49 9.23 -16.82
N MET A 135 10.86 7.97 -16.99
CA MET A 135 10.52 6.87 -16.11
C MET A 135 11.50 6.78 -14.94
N GLN A 136 10.97 6.47 -13.76
CA GLN A 136 11.78 6.05 -12.60
C GLN A 136 11.17 4.80 -11.97
N LEU A 137 11.87 3.68 -12.04
CA LEU A 137 11.49 2.39 -11.46
C LEU A 137 12.38 2.10 -10.25
N THR A 138 11.78 1.80 -9.11
CA THR A 138 12.49 1.26 -7.95
C THR A 138 12.03 -0.16 -7.67
N ILE A 139 12.98 -1.07 -7.44
CA ILE A 139 12.72 -2.42 -6.92
C ILE A 139 13.33 -2.50 -5.52
N ASP A 140 12.52 -2.78 -4.52
CA ASP A 140 12.98 -2.90 -3.13
C ASP A 140 12.14 -3.94 -2.37
N GLU A 141 12.57 -4.32 -1.17
CA GLU A 141 11.71 -5.06 -0.25
C GLU A 141 10.51 -4.22 0.17
N VAL A 142 9.36 -4.86 0.31
CA VAL A 142 8.17 -4.21 0.87
C VAL A 142 8.52 -3.73 2.28
N PRO A 143 8.31 -2.44 2.60
CA PRO A 143 8.55 -1.93 3.95
C PRO A 143 7.74 -2.72 4.98
N PRO A 144 8.29 -2.93 6.19
CA PRO A 144 7.53 -3.59 7.25
C PRO A 144 6.26 -2.78 7.57
N PRO A 145 5.17 -3.46 7.98
CA PRO A 145 3.96 -2.77 8.40
C PRO A 145 4.26 -1.79 9.56
N PRO A 146 3.50 -0.69 9.67
CA PRO A 146 3.59 0.20 10.84
C PRO A 146 3.45 -0.59 12.15
N ALA A 147 4.27 -0.31 13.15
CA ALA A 147 4.17 -0.99 14.43
C ALA A 147 3.31 -0.17 15.41
N LEU A 148 2.39 -0.85 16.07
CA LEU A 148 1.46 -0.30 17.05
C LEU A 148 1.66 -0.95 18.42
N ASP A 149 1.44 -0.16 19.45
CA ASP A 149 1.35 -0.63 20.84
C ASP A 149 0.24 0.17 21.52
N VAL A 150 -0.86 -0.50 21.87
CA VAL A 150 -2.03 0.07 22.53
C VAL A 150 -2.18 -0.52 23.92
N THR A 151 -2.43 0.35 24.89
CA THR A 151 -2.78 -0.05 26.25
C THR A 151 -4.12 0.53 26.62
N VAL A 152 -4.81 -0.11 27.56
CA VAL A 152 -6.06 0.37 28.14
C VAL A 152 -5.85 0.53 29.65
N ASN A 153 -6.17 1.70 30.19
CA ASN A 153 -6.12 1.94 31.62
C ASN A 153 -7.14 1.02 32.34
N PRO A 154 -6.82 0.49 33.54
CA PRO A 154 -7.73 -0.38 34.29
C PRO A 154 -8.99 0.32 34.80
N THR A 155 -9.11 1.62 34.63
CA THR A 155 -10.23 2.43 35.12
C THR A 155 -10.76 3.33 34.03
N GLY A 156 -12.07 3.56 34.08
CA GLY A 156 -12.77 4.51 33.23
C GLY A 156 -13.79 5.30 34.02
N GLN A 157 -14.47 6.21 33.33
CA GLN A 157 -15.54 7.01 33.91
C GLN A 157 -16.85 6.72 33.18
N PHE A 158 -17.99 6.92 33.83
CA PHE A 158 -19.26 7.07 33.13
C PHE A 158 -19.85 8.46 33.41
N SER A 159 -20.49 9.03 32.39
CA SER A 159 -21.11 10.35 32.44
C SER A 159 -22.50 10.28 33.07
N ARG A 160 -23.05 11.45 33.44
CA ARG A 160 -24.42 11.55 33.91
C ARG A 160 -25.45 11.11 32.86
N THR A 161 -25.12 11.27 31.57
CA THR A 161 -25.95 10.85 30.44
C THR A 161 -25.80 9.37 30.11
N GLY A 162 -24.84 8.66 30.71
CA GLY A 162 -24.70 7.20 30.60
C GLY A 162 -23.76 6.70 29.51
N SER A 163 -22.94 7.57 28.93
CA SER A 163 -21.76 7.18 28.14
C SER A 163 -20.60 6.81 29.05
N ALA A 164 -19.69 5.96 28.55
CA ALA A 164 -18.43 5.66 29.22
C ALA A 164 -17.30 6.47 28.61
N ILE A 165 -16.28 6.81 29.39
CA ILE A 165 -15.02 7.40 28.94
C ILE A 165 -13.93 6.41 29.34
N ILE A 166 -13.22 5.91 28.33
CA ILE A 166 -12.08 5.01 28.51
C ILE A 166 -10.82 5.66 27.94
N SER A 167 -9.66 5.22 28.41
CA SER A 167 -8.38 5.87 28.10
C SER A 167 -7.23 4.89 28.17
N GLY A 168 -6.08 5.28 27.63
CA GLY A 168 -4.85 4.50 27.68
C GLY A 168 -3.70 5.24 27.02
N GLN A 169 -2.66 4.51 26.65
CA GLN A 169 -1.56 5.01 25.81
C GLN A 169 -1.59 4.30 24.46
N VAL A 170 -1.11 4.98 23.43
CA VAL A 170 -0.90 4.40 22.11
C VAL A 170 0.41 4.93 21.54
N SER A 171 1.20 4.06 20.93
CA SER A 171 2.31 4.46 20.07
C SER A 171 2.12 3.87 18.68
N CYS A 172 2.49 4.64 17.65
CA CYS A 172 2.53 4.19 16.27
C CYS A 172 3.84 4.63 15.62
N THR A 173 4.56 3.70 15.00
CA THR A 173 5.83 3.93 14.29
C THR A 173 5.76 3.37 12.88
N GLY A 174 6.58 3.91 11.97
CA GLY A 174 6.61 3.51 10.55
C GLY A 174 5.74 4.39 9.65
N ALA A 175 5.78 4.10 8.36
CA ALA A 175 5.04 4.86 7.34
C ALA A 175 3.61 4.31 7.21
N ALA A 176 2.63 5.11 7.63
CA ALA A 176 1.21 4.77 7.52
C ALA A 176 0.47 5.81 6.66
N ASP A 177 -0.34 5.35 5.72
CA ASP A 177 -1.26 6.17 4.95
C ASP A 177 -2.48 6.56 5.79
N PHE A 178 -2.90 5.66 6.68
CA PHE A 178 -3.90 5.93 7.70
C PHE A 178 -3.66 5.07 8.95
N ALA A 179 -4.10 5.60 10.09
CA ALA A 179 -4.10 4.87 11.35
C ALA A 179 -5.31 5.27 12.21
N PHE A 180 -5.90 4.30 12.91
CA PHE A 180 -7.03 4.51 13.78
C PHE A 180 -7.02 3.55 14.97
N LEU A 181 -7.79 3.90 15.99
CA LEU A 181 -8.02 3.11 17.18
C LEU A 181 -9.52 3.02 17.41
N ASN A 182 -10.05 1.81 17.54
CA ASN A 182 -11.44 1.53 17.87
C ASN A 182 -11.50 0.80 19.20
N ALA A 183 -12.51 1.08 20.00
CA ALA A 183 -12.78 0.32 21.21
C ALA A 183 -14.23 -0.08 21.29
N GLU A 184 -14.47 -1.33 21.65
CA GLU A 184 -15.75 -1.87 22.02
C GLU A 184 -15.81 -2.05 23.53
N LEU A 185 -16.93 -1.63 24.14
CA LEU A 185 -17.15 -1.77 25.56
C LEU A 185 -18.43 -2.54 25.81
N THR A 186 -18.33 -3.55 26.67
CA THR A 186 -19.43 -4.38 27.12
C THR A 186 -19.55 -4.32 28.63
N GLN A 187 -20.75 -4.05 29.15
CA GLN A 187 -21.02 -4.04 30.59
C GLN A 187 -22.31 -4.78 30.92
N GLN A 188 -22.29 -5.61 31.97
CA GLN A 188 -23.51 -6.13 32.57
C GLN A 188 -24.11 -5.09 33.52
N VAL A 189 -25.29 -4.56 33.19
CA VAL A 189 -26.04 -3.61 34.03
C VAL A 189 -27.36 -4.26 34.46
N GLY A 190 -27.38 -4.76 35.70
CA GLY A 190 -28.49 -5.59 36.18
C GLY A 190 -28.65 -6.85 35.31
N ARG A 191 -29.78 -6.98 34.63
CA ARG A 191 -30.06 -8.11 33.72
C ARG A 191 -29.70 -7.85 32.26
N PHE A 192 -29.24 -6.64 31.93
CA PHE A 192 -28.98 -6.25 30.54
C PHE A 192 -27.48 -6.22 30.26
N LYS A 193 -27.09 -6.68 29.07
CA LYS A 193 -25.74 -6.54 28.53
C LYS A 193 -25.71 -5.28 27.67
N ILE A 194 -25.04 -4.24 28.15
CA ILE A 194 -24.86 -2.97 27.44
C ILE A 194 -23.62 -3.09 26.57
N THR A 195 -23.74 -2.68 25.31
CA THR A 195 -22.64 -2.65 24.34
C THR A 195 -22.51 -1.27 23.75
N GLY A 196 -21.30 -0.83 23.42
CA GLY A 196 -21.04 0.41 22.70
C GLY A 196 -19.68 0.36 22.04
N ALA A 197 -19.46 1.25 21.07
CA ALA A 197 -18.18 1.39 20.40
C ALA A 197 -17.80 2.88 20.27
N GLY A 198 -16.51 3.14 20.15
CA GLY A 198 -15.94 4.45 19.86
C GLY A 198 -14.68 4.29 19.01
N GLY A 199 -14.25 5.38 18.37
CA GLY A 199 -13.05 5.39 17.54
C GLY A 199 -12.38 6.75 17.50
N ALA A 200 -11.07 6.73 17.21
CA ALA A 200 -10.25 7.91 17.05
C ALA A 200 -9.18 7.68 15.96
N GLY A 201 -8.77 8.74 15.27
CA GLY A 201 -7.60 8.69 14.40
C GLY A 201 -6.30 8.65 15.20
N LEU A 202 -5.27 8.03 14.64
CA LEU A 202 -3.92 7.98 15.19
C LEU A 202 -2.93 8.70 14.27
N THR A 203 -1.84 9.18 14.85
CA THR A 203 -0.69 9.70 14.11
C THR A 203 0.48 8.75 14.31
N CYS A 204 1.13 8.34 13.22
CA CYS A 204 2.33 7.51 13.25
C CYS A 204 3.57 8.39 13.13
N ASP A 205 3.96 8.99 14.25
CA ASP A 205 5.14 9.86 14.40
C ASP A 205 6.21 9.27 15.35
N GLY A 206 5.97 8.05 15.84
CA GLY A 206 6.82 7.36 16.82
C GLY A 206 6.72 7.88 18.24
N VAL A 207 5.78 8.79 18.54
CA VAL A 207 5.57 9.33 19.88
C VAL A 207 4.43 8.58 20.56
N THR A 208 4.69 8.05 21.76
CA THR A 208 3.61 7.53 22.63
C THR A 208 2.75 8.67 23.15
N ARG A 209 1.43 8.57 22.92
CA ARG A 209 0.46 9.59 23.32
C ARG A 209 -0.67 8.98 24.16
N PRO A 210 -1.17 9.72 25.16
CA PRO A 210 -2.39 9.31 25.83
C PRO A 210 -3.58 9.47 24.88
N TRP A 211 -4.49 8.52 24.91
CA TRP A 211 -5.76 8.60 24.22
C TRP A 211 -6.92 8.53 25.21
N SER A 212 -8.04 9.12 24.84
CA SER A 212 -9.29 9.07 25.59
C SER A 212 -10.44 9.13 24.59
N MET A 213 -11.47 8.31 24.80
CA MET A 213 -12.66 8.33 23.95
C MET A 213 -13.93 8.16 24.75
N GLU A 214 -15.01 8.74 24.24
CA GLU A 214 -16.36 8.52 24.73
C GLU A 214 -17.00 7.35 23.96
N ILE A 215 -17.55 6.39 24.71
CA ILE A 215 -18.28 5.24 24.20
C ILE A 215 -19.75 5.41 24.57
N VAL A 216 -20.59 5.52 23.56
CA VAL A 216 -22.04 5.60 23.72
C VAL A 216 -22.63 4.20 23.58
N GLY A 217 -23.47 3.80 24.53
CA GLY A 217 -24.13 2.50 24.47
C GLY A 217 -25.16 2.46 23.36
N SER A 218 -25.11 1.45 22.50
CA SER A 218 -26.04 1.24 21.38
C SER A 218 -27.40 0.71 21.84
N ASN A 219 -27.44 0.06 23.00
CA ASN A 219 -28.62 -0.62 23.53
C ASN A 219 -28.93 -0.27 25.00
N GLY A 220 -28.30 0.77 25.55
CA GLY A 220 -28.55 1.27 26.88
C GLY A 220 -27.45 2.17 27.41
N VAL A 221 -27.39 2.33 28.73
CA VAL A 221 -26.45 3.24 29.41
C VAL A 221 -25.45 2.47 30.26
N PHE A 222 -24.19 2.91 30.22
CA PHE A 222 -23.16 2.43 31.14
C PHE A 222 -23.37 2.98 32.55
N LYS A 223 -22.90 2.23 33.54
CA LYS A 223 -22.99 2.52 34.98
C LYS A 223 -21.68 2.21 35.68
N GLY A 224 -21.62 2.46 36.98
CA GLY A 224 -20.48 2.08 37.81
C GLY A 224 -20.37 0.56 37.93
N GLY A 225 -19.15 0.03 37.83
CA GLY A 225 -18.87 -1.40 37.88
C GLY A 225 -17.89 -1.85 36.80
N GLU A 226 -17.63 -3.15 36.74
CA GLU A 226 -16.75 -3.75 35.74
C GLU A 226 -17.36 -3.67 34.33
N ALA A 227 -16.53 -3.42 33.34
CA ALA A 227 -16.86 -3.49 31.93
C ALA A 227 -15.69 -4.15 31.18
N ALA A 228 -15.99 -4.99 30.20
CA ALA A 228 -14.99 -5.57 29.31
C ALA A 228 -14.75 -4.63 28.13
N SER A 229 -13.51 -4.17 27.98
CA SER A 229 -13.02 -3.38 26.84
C SER A 229 -12.27 -4.29 25.89
N VAL A 230 -12.56 -4.18 24.60
CA VAL A 230 -11.76 -4.76 23.52
C VAL A 230 -11.35 -3.60 22.62
N THR A 231 -10.07 -3.24 22.64
CA THR A 231 -9.54 -2.07 21.93
C THR A 231 -8.56 -2.53 20.87
N PHE A 232 -8.78 -2.11 19.62
CA PHE A 232 -7.92 -2.41 18.47
C PHE A 232 -7.31 -1.12 17.94
N ALA A 233 -6.02 -1.14 17.64
CA ALA A 233 -5.35 -0.14 16.84
C ALA A 233 -4.96 -0.77 15.49
N VAL A 234 -5.11 -0.01 14.41
CA VAL A 234 -4.75 -0.42 13.05
C VAL A 234 -4.02 0.73 12.37
N ALA A 235 -2.89 0.43 11.73
CA ALA A 235 -2.11 1.39 10.96
C ALA A 235 -1.65 0.70 9.67
N CYS A 236 -2.04 1.25 8.52
CA CYS A 236 -1.76 0.67 7.22
C CYS A 236 -0.86 1.58 6.41
N GLY A 237 0.23 1.02 5.89
CA GLY A 237 0.94 1.59 4.75
C GLY A 237 0.39 1.03 3.43
N MET A 238 1.09 1.33 2.34
CA MET A 238 0.66 0.97 0.99
C MET A 238 0.48 -0.54 0.77
N PHE A 239 1.27 -1.38 1.44
CA PHE A 239 1.32 -2.82 1.18
C PHE A 239 0.89 -3.70 2.36
N ALA A 240 0.90 -3.16 3.58
CA ALA A 240 0.64 -3.95 4.78
C ALA A 240 0.09 -3.10 5.93
N CYS A 241 -0.68 -3.75 6.79
CA CYS A 241 -1.22 -3.16 8.01
C CYS A 241 -0.60 -3.79 9.23
N GLY A 242 -0.16 -2.96 10.17
CA GLY A 242 0.06 -3.37 11.54
C GLY A 242 -1.24 -3.31 12.32
N VAL A 243 -1.38 -4.23 13.25
CA VAL A 243 -2.50 -4.29 14.18
C VAL A 243 -1.96 -4.56 15.57
N ASP A 244 -2.59 -3.96 16.57
CA ASP A 244 -2.39 -4.32 17.97
C ASP A 244 -3.73 -4.23 18.70
N PHE A 245 -3.89 -5.01 19.77
CA PHE A 245 -5.13 -5.01 20.53
C PHE A 245 -4.90 -5.29 22.01
N GLU A 246 -5.76 -4.69 22.83
CA GLU A 246 -5.79 -4.91 24.28
C GLU A 246 -7.20 -5.29 24.71
N GLU A 247 -7.30 -6.45 25.35
CA GLU A 247 -8.50 -6.93 26.03
C GLU A 247 -8.36 -6.72 27.53
N ARG A 248 -9.28 -5.95 28.11
CA ARG A 248 -9.17 -5.60 29.52
C ARG A 248 -10.51 -5.45 30.20
N VAL A 249 -10.62 -5.99 31.41
CA VAL A 249 -11.68 -5.60 32.34
C VAL A 249 -11.29 -4.29 33.00
N ILE A 250 -12.14 -3.27 32.84
CA ILE A 250 -11.96 -1.95 33.42
C ILE A 250 -13.04 -1.68 34.46
N LEU A 251 -12.71 -0.88 35.49
CA LEU A 251 -13.66 -0.40 36.48
C LEU A 251 -14.19 0.98 36.09
N LEU A 252 -15.47 1.06 35.74
CA LEU A 252 -16.16 2.34 35.51
C LEU A 252 -16.56 2.97 36.84
N SER A 253 -16.18 4.24 37.02
CA SER A 253 -16.52 5.05 38.18
C SER A 253 -17.31 6.30 37.78
N GLY A 254 -18.14 6.84 38.68
CA GLY A 254 -18.94 8.01 38.36
C GLY A 254 -18.08 9.25 38.18
N ARG A 255 -18.31 10.01 37.11
CA ARG A 255 -17.75 11.36 36.96
C ARG A 255 -18.42 12.27 37.99
N LYS A 256 -17.64 12.89 38.88
CA LYS A 256 -18.15 13.93 39.80
C LYS A 256 -18.71 15.12 39.01
#